data_AF-A0A7I7YVX7-F1
#
_entry.id   AF-A0A7I7YVX7-F1
#
_cell.length_a   1.000
_cell.length_b   1.000
_cell.length_c   1.000
_cell.angle_alpha   90.00
_cell.angle_beta   90.00
_cell.angle_gamma   90.00
#
_symmetry.space_group_name_H-M   'P 1'
#
loop_
_entity.id
_entity.type
_entity.pdbx_description
1 polymer ?
#
loop_
_entity_poly.entity_id
_entity_poly.type
_entity_poly.pdbx_seq_one_letter_code
_entity_poly.pdbx_strand_id
1 'polypeptide(L)' 'MNRVIAAVRVQGAADDPEPPQTLNATLEFDLDAGAIVARRWTRHPLCSC' A
#
# COMPACT_ATOMS: atom_id res chain seq x y z
N MET A 1 -8.00 -15.68 -5.76
CA MET A 1 -9.14 -14.81 -6.13
C MET A 1 -8.71 -13.37 -5.95
N ASN A 2 -9.04 -12.53 -6.93
CA ASN A 2 -8.49 -11.22 -7.23
C ASN A 2 -9.42 -10.10 -6.71
N ARG A 3 -8.82 -9.10 -6.03
CA ARG A 3 -9.55 -7.91 -5.57
C ARG A 3 -9.14 -6.70 -6.39
N VAL A 4 -10.15 -6.04 -6.93
CA VAL A 4 -10.06 -4.74 -7.59
C VAL A 4 -10.20 -3.67 -6.49
N ILE A 5 -9.22 -2.77 -6.36
CA ILE A 5 -9.13 -1.80 -5.25
C ILE A 5 -9.33 -0.39 -5.81
N ALA A 6 -10.35 0.31 -5.31
CA ALA A 6 -10.47 1.76 -5.39
C ALA A 6 -10.80 2.30 -4.00
N ALA A 7 -9.99 3.24 -3.48
CA ALA A 7 -10.37 4.37 -2.62
C ALA A 7 -9.14 5.04 -1.98
N VAL A 8 -8.85 6.27 -2.39
CA VAL A 8 -8.78 7.50 -1.54
C VAL A 8 -9.28 8.65 -2.45
N ARG A 9 -10.26 9.45 -2.02
CA ARG A 9 -10.84 10.54 -2.85
C ARG A 9 -9.83 11.68 -2.99
N VAL A 10 -9.04 11.64 -4.06
CA VAL A 10 -8.46 12.84 -4.69
C VAL A 10 -9.53 13.37 -5.65
N GLN A 11 -9.81 14.68 -5.65
CA GLN A 11 -10.67 15.26 -6.69
C GLN A 11 -10.07 14.92 -8.06
N GLY A 12 -10.74 14.09 -8.86
CA GLY A 12 -10.26 13.63 -10.17
C GLY A 12 -9.65 12.21 -10.25
N ALA A 13 -9.98 11.30 -9.33
CA ALA A 13 -9.51 9.90 -9.39
C ALA A 13 -9.91 9.22 -10.73
N ALA A 14 -8.92 8.62 -11.40
CA ALA A 14 -9.06 7.83 -12.62
C ALA A 14 -9.84 6.52 -12.37
N ASP A 15 -10.37 5.89 -13.43
CA ASP A 15 -11.20 4.68 -13.37
C ASP A 15 -10.53 3.45 -12.69
N ASP A 16 -9.20 3.48 -12.49
CA ASP A 16 -8.43 2.46 -11.77
C ASP A 16 -7.22 3.08 -11.03
N PRO A 17 -7.39 3.54 -9.78
CA PRO A 17 -6.30 4.15 -9.02
C PRO A 17 -5.30 3.10 -8.52
N GLU A 18 -4.00 3.44 -8.57
CA GLU A 18 -2.96 2.58 -8.00
C GLU A 18 -3.28 2.28 -6.52
N PRO A 19 -3.08 1.03 -6.05
CA PRO A 19 -3.29 0.70 -4.66
C PRO A 19 -2.45 1.60 -3.74
N PRO A 20 -2.98 2.06 -2.60
CA PRO A 20 -2.24 2.94 -1.72
C PRO A 20 -0.97 2.23 -1.20
N GLN A 21 0.10 2.99 -1.00
CA GLN A 21 1.37 2.48 -0.47
C GLN A 21 1.24 1.84 0.92
N THR A 22 0.16 2.14 1.64
CA THR A 22 -0.19 1.53 2.93
C THR A 22 -0.76 0.12 2.81
N LEU A 23 -1.15 -0.33 1.61
CA LEU A 23 -1.67 -1.68 1.43
C LEU A 23 -0.57 -2.69 1.79
N ASN A 24 -0.85 -3.62 2.71
CA ASN A 24 0.04 -4.69 3.17
C ASN A 24 1.51 -4.25 3.40
N ALA A 25 1.73 -3.05 3.91
CA ALA A 25 3.07 -2.52 4.13
C ALA A 25 3.09 -1.63 5.37
N THR A 26 4.27 -1.51 5.99
CA THR A 26 4.56 -0.46 6.97
C THR A 26 5.16 0.74 6.24
N LEU A 27 4.64 1.95 6.47
CA LEU A 27 5.31 3.18 6.03
C LEU A 27 6.37 3.57 7.07
N GLU A 28 7.59 3.84 6.60
CA GLU A 28 8.73 4.25 7.42
C GLU A 28 9.21 5.61 6.93
N PHE A 29 9.60 6.48 7.86
CA PHE A 29 10.22 7.76 7.53
C PHE A 29 11.74 7.59 7.59
N ASP A 30 12.39 7.71 6.44
CA ASP A 30 13.84 7.83 6.33
C ASP A 30 14.21 9.30 6.53
N LEU A 31 14.86 9.60 7.66
CA LEU A 31 15.24 10.97 8.03
C LEU A 31 16.47 11.47 7.29
N ASP A 32 17.41 10.58 6.94
CA ASP A 32 18.64 10.94 6.24
C ASP A 32 18.34 11.29 4.79
N ALA A 33 17.45 10.52 4.15
CA ALA A 33 16.98 10.78 2.80
C ALA A 33 15.79 11.77 2.73
N GLY A 34 15.16 12.07 3.87
CA GLY A 34 13.95 12.90 3.93
C GLY A 34 12.77 12.29 3.17
N ALA A 35 12.63 10.97 3.19
CA ALA A 35 11.69 10.22 2.35
C ALA A 35 10.75 9.32 3.18
N ILE A 36 9.60 8.97 2.60
CA ILE A 36 8.73 7.90 3.12
C ILE A 36 8.98 6.65 2.28
N VAL A 37 9.27 5.54 2.92
CA VAL A 37 9.48 4.24 2.28
C VAL A 37 8.42 3.24 2.74
N ALA A 38 7.99 2.34 1.85
CA ALA A 38 7.01 1.31 2.17
C ALA A 38 7.69 -0.06 2.31
N ARG A 39 7.71 -0.62 3.53
CA ARG A 39 8.17 -1.98 3.80
C ARG A 39 7.02 -2.96 3.65
N ARG A 40 6.99 -3.69 2.53
CA ARG A 40 5.96 -4.69 2.23
C ARG A 40 6.04 -5.89 3.18
N TRP A 41 4.89 -6.33 3.69
CA TRP A 41 4.79 -7.55 4.49
C TRP A 41 4.71 -8.78 3.59
N THR A 42 5.42 -9.83 3.97
CA THR A 42 5.18 -11.17 3.46
C THR A 42 3.96 -11.77 4.16
N ARG A 43 3.23 -12.65 3.48
CA ARG A 43 2.20 -13.45 4.16
C ARG A 43 2.83 -14.26 5.28
N HIS A 44 2.07 -14.44 6.37
CA HIS A 44 2.53 -15.26 7.48
C HIS A 44 2.54 -16.74 7.07
N PRO A 45 3.63 -17.49 7.29
CA PRO A 45 3.80 -18.84 6.73
C PRO A 45 2.82 -19.86 7.32
N LEU A 46 2.24 -19.58 8.50
CA LEU A 46 1.29 -20.46 9.17
C LEU A 46 -0.17 -20.00 9.03
N CYS A 47 -0.45 -18.91 8.32
CA CYS A 47 -1.81 -18.45 8.12
C CYS A 47 -2.34 -18.91 6.76
N SER A 48 -3.62 -19.29 6.72
CA SER A 48 -4.33 -19.67 5.49
C SER A 48 -5.07 -18.51 4.80
N CYS A 49 -4.93 -17.29 5.32
CA CYS A 49 -5.54 -16.07 4.76
C CYS A 49 -4.74 -15.49 3.61
#